data_AF-A0A094PYY1-F1
#
_entry.id   AF-A0A094PYY1-F1
#
_cell.length_a   1.000
_cell.length_b   1.000
_cell.length_c   1.000
_cell.angle_alpha   90.00
_cell.angle_beta   90.00
_cell.angle_gamma   90.00
#
_symmetry.space_group_name_H-M   'P 1'
#
loop_
_entity.id
_entity.type
_entity.pdbx_description
1 polymer ?
#
loop_
_entity_poly.entity_id
_entity_poly.type
_entity_poly.pdbx_seq_one_letter_code
_entity_poly.pdbx_strand_id
1 'polypeptide(L)'
;MRDIVILGSTGSIGVQALEIVSANPGAFNVIAISAQGSDPELIIEQARIFKVQVIGVVKNGEAIRQALPNVTVIDGPNAATEIAAITCDVVLNGITGSIGLGPTLAALE
;
A
#
# COMPACT_ATOMS: atom_id res chain seq x y z
N MET A 1 -2.13 15.35 -11.11
CA MET A 1 -1.59 14.44 -10.09
C MET A 1 -2.36 13.14 -10.23
N ARG A 2 -1.66 12.00 -10.28
CA ARG A 2 -2.30 10.68 -10.41
C ARG A 2 -2.42 10.03 -9.04
N ASP A 3 -3.60 9.54 -8.71
CA ASP A 3 -3.83 8.76 -7.50
C ASP A 3 -3.35 7.32 -7.73
N ILE A 4 -2.45 6.85 -6.87
CA ILE A 4 -1.83 5.54 -7.01
C ILE A 4 -1.98 4.70 -5.75
N VAL A 5 -2.17 3.40 -5.97
CA VAL A 5 -2.15 2.35 -4.96
C VAL A 5 -0.90 1.50 -5.16
N ILE A 6 -0.13 1.24 -4.10
CA ILE A 6 1.08 0.41 -4.17
C ILE A 6 0.90 -0.84 -3.33
N LEU A 7 0.81 -1.99 -4.00
CA LEU A 7 0.70 -3.28 -3.35
C LEU A 7 2.09 -3.90 -3.16
N GLY A 8 2.42 -4.29 -1.93
CA GLY A 8 3.77 -4.74 -1.59
C GLY A 8 4.77 -3.59 -1.44
N SER A 9 4.40 -2.49 -0.78
CA SER A 9 5.19 -1.26 -0.64
C SER A 9 6.53 -1.44 0.07
N THR A 10 6.65 -2.45 0.93
CA THR A 10 7.90 -2.79 1.65
C THR A 10 8.80 -3.77 0.87
N GLY A 11 8.34 -4.29 -0.27
CA GLY A 11 9.16 -5.10 -1.17
C GLY A 11 10.02 -4.24 -2.08
N SER A 12 10.97 -4.85 -2.81
CA SER A 12 11.91 -4.11 -3.68
C SER A 12 11.22 -3.21 -4.71
N ILE A 13 10.17 -3.70 -5.38
CA ILE A 13 9.40 -2.90 -6.35
C ILE A 13 8.69 -1.73 -5.66
N GLY A 14 8.08 -1.99 -4.50
CA GLY A 14 7.35 -0.98 -3.73
C GLY A 14 8.25 0.16 -3.23
N VAL A 15 9.41 -0.19 -2.66
CA VAL A 15 10.40 0.79 -2.19
C VAL A 15 10.91 1.66 -3.34
N GLN A 16 11.30 1.04 -4.47
CA GLN A 16 11.77 1.77 -5.65
C GLN A 16 10.68 2.66 -6.25
N ALA A 17 9.42 2.22 -6.25
CA ALA A 17 8.32 3.05 -6.69
C ALA A 17 8.12 4.28 -5.79
N LEU A 18 8.22 4.11 -4.47
CA LEU A 18 8.15 5.22 -3.51
C LEU A 18 9.34 6.19 -3.64
N GLU A 19 10.53 5.71 -4.00
CA GLU A 19 11.67 6.57 -4.35
C GLU A 19 11.35 7.44 -5.58
N ILE A 20 10.74 6.86 -6.62
CA ILE A 20 10.29 7.61 -7.81
C ILE A 20 9.21 8.63 -7.46
N VAL A 21 8.23 8.27 -6.62
CA VAL A 21 7.20 9.19 -6.12
C VAL A 21 7.85 10.37 -5.39
N SER A 22 8.83 10.09 -4.53
CA SER A 22 9.55 11.11 -3.75
C SER A 22 10.36 12.05 -4.64
N ALA A 23 10.96 11.52 -5.71
CA ALA A 23 11.72 12.30 -6.67
C ALA A 23 10.85 13.17 -7.60
N ASN A 24 9.53 12.95 -7.63
CA ASN A 24 8.60 13.65 -8.53
C ASN A 24 7.40 14.25 -7.76
N PRO A 25 7.64 15.20 -6.84
CA PRO A 25 6.57 15.84 -6.07
C PRO A 25 5.59 16.55 -7.02
N GLY A 26 4.30 16.21 -6.93
CA GLY A 26 3.25 16.77 -7.78
C GLY A 26 2.75 15.84 -8.90
N ALA A 27 3.54 14.82 -9.26
CA ALA A 27 3.14 13.84 -10.28
C ALA A 27 2.16 12.80 -9.72
N PHE A 28 2.41 12.34 -8.49
CA PHE A 28 1.70 11.22 -7.87
C PHE A 28 1.19 11.58 -6.47
N ASN A 29 0.08 10.94 -6.09
CA ASN A 29 -0.50 10.93 -4.76
C ASN A 29 -0.71 9.48 -4.33
N VAL A 30 -0.02 9.04 -3.27
CA VAL A 30 -0.13 7.66 -2.80
C VAL A 30 -1.31 7.57 -1.85
N ILE A 31 -2.43 7.07 -2.34
CA ILE A 31 -3.68 7.04 -1.57
C ILE A 31 -3.79 5.80 -0.68
N ALA A 32 -3.17 4.68 -1.08
CA ALA A 32 -3.12 3.45 -0.31
C ALA A 32 -1.84 2.65 -0.54
N ILE A 33 -1.39 1.94 0.49
CA ILE A 33 -0.27 1.00 0.41
C ILE A 33 -0.63 -0.33 1.08
N SER A 34 -0.05 -1.43 0.60
CA SER A 34 -0.16 -2.72 1.28
C SER A 34 1.19 -3.40 1.46
N ALA A 35 1.31 -4.21 2.51
CA ALA A 35 2.47 -5.06 2.74
C ALA A 35 2.07 -6.32 3.51
N GLN A 36 3.01 -7.27 3.61
CA GLN A 36 2.79 -8.43 4.48
C GLN A 36 2.71 -8.03 5.96
N GLY A 37 3.36 -6.93 6.35
CA GLY A 37 3.38 -6.42 7.73
C GLY A 37 4.37 -7.14 8.65
N SER A 38 5.34 -7.88 8.11
CA SER A 38 6.43 -8.49 8.90
C SER A 38 7.36 -7.44 9.53
N ASP A 39 7.47 -6.28 8.91
CA ASP A 39 8.15 -5.09 9.42
C ASP A 39 7.12 -3.95 9.52
N PRO A 40 6.48 -3.78 10.69
CA PRO A 40 5.47 -2.74 10.87
C PRO A 40 6.08 -1.33 10.86
N GLU A 41 7.33 -1.16 11.30
CA GLU A 41 7.97 0.15 11.40
C GLU A 41 8.15 0.78 10.02
N LEU A 42 8.61 -0.01 9.04
CA LEU A 42 8.81 0.47 7.68
C LEU A 42 7.51 0.93 7.02
N ILE A 43 6.41 0.16 7.11
CA ILE A 43 5.14 0.59 6.52
C ILE A 43 4.54 1.80 7.25
N ILE A 44 4.75 1.92 8.56
CA ILE A 44 4.34 3.10 9.32
C ILE A 44 5.11 4.34 8.86
N GLU A 45 6.41 4.22 8.66
CA GLU A 45 7.25 5.31 8.14
C GLU A 45 6.80 5.74 6.74
N GLN A 46 6.62 4.78 5.82
CA GLN A 46 6.10 5.03 4.47
C GLN A 46 4.76 5.78 4.55
N ALA A 47 3.82 5.30 5.36
CA ALA A 47 2.53 5.96 5.50
C ALA A 47 2.61 7.41 5.99
N ARG A 48 3.54 7.72 6.90
CA ARG A 48 3.76 9.08 7.40
C ARG A 48 4.37 9.99 6.34
N ILE A 49 5.40 9.51 5.63
CA ILE A 49 6.09 10.28 4.57
C ILE A 49 5.11 10.64 3.45
N PHE A 50 4.36 9.65 2.97
CA PHE A 50 3.45 9.82 1.83
C PHE A 50 2.03 10.24 2.23
N LYS A 51 1.76 10.40 3.53
CA LYS A 51 0.45 10.80 4.09
C LYS A 51 -0.69 9.91 3.58
N VAL A 52 -0.44 8.61 3.56
CA VAL A 52 -1.36 7.60 3.02
C VAL A 52 -2.61 7.51 3.90
N GLN A 53 -3.78 7.35 3.26
CA GLN A 53 -5.08 7.31 3.96
C GLN A 53 -5.52 5.90 4.33
N VAL A 54 -5.08 4.89 3.57
CA VAL A 54 -5.44 3.47 3.77
C VAL A 54 -4.21 2.56 3.71
N ILE A 55 -4.09 1.65 4.69
CA ILE A 55 -3.01 0.66 4.77
C ILE A 55 -3.60 -0.75 4.83
N GLY A 56 -3.01 -1.67 4.06
CA GLY A 56 -3.43 -3.07 4.01
C GLY A 56 -2.33 -3.98 4.49
N VAL A 57 -2.59 -4.78 5.51
CA VAL A 57 -1.58 -5.68 6.07
C VAL A 57 -2.12 -7.05 6.41
N VAL A 58 -1.27 -8.07 6.31
CA VAL A 58 -1.62 -9.42 6.77
C VAL A 58 -1.26 -9.60 8.26
N LYS A 59 -0.19 -8.95 8.72
CA LYS A 59 0.34 -9.06 10.09
C LYS A 59 0.44 -7.69 10.75
N ASN A 60 0.40 -7.67 12.08
CA ASN A 60 0.63 -6.48 12.91
C ASN A 60 -0.36 -5.31 12.69
N GLY A 61 -1.57 -5.58 12.21
CA GLY A 61 -2.59 -4.54 11.96
C GLY A 61 -2.91 -3.68 13.20
N GLU A 62 -2.96 -4.28 14.39
CA GLU A 62 -3.22 -3.55 15.64
C GLU A 62 -2.07 -2.58 16.00
N ALA A 63 -0.81 -3.02 15.90
CA ALA A 63 0.34 -2.15 16.16
C ALA A 63 0.37 -0.96 15.18
N ILE A 64 0.03 -1.19 13.91
CA ILE A 64 -0.05 -0.13 12.90
C ILE A 64 -1.19 0.84 13.20
N ARG A 65 -2.38 0.34 13.60
CA ARG A 65 -3.50 1.20 14.04
C ARG A 65 -3.14 2.09 15.22
N GLN A 66 -2.44 1.53 16.21
CA GLN A 66 -1.99 2.31 17.37
C GLN A 66 -1.00 3.41 16.98
N ALA A 67 -0.10 3.14 16.03
CA ALA A 67 0.89 4.11 15.56
C ALA A 67 0.34 5.17 14.59
N LEU A 68 -0.80 4.89 13.95
CA LEU A 68 -1.44 5.71 12.92
C LEU A 68 -2.96 5.81 13.14
N PRO A 69 -3.42 6.51 14.20
CA PRO A 69 -4.83 6.51 14.60
C PRO A 69 -5.79 7.13 13.57
N ASN A 70 -5.28 7.95 12.64
CA ASN A 70 -6.08 8.62 11.62
C ASN A 70 -6.04 7.91 10.25
N VAL A 71 -5.36 6.77 10.16
CA VAL A 71 -5.23 6.00 8.92
C VAL A 71 -6.15 4.78 9.00
N THR A 72 -6.88 4.50 7.93
CA THR A 72 -7.69 3.29 7.85
C THR A 72 -6.77 2.09 7.67
N VAL A 73 -6.80 1.14 8.59
CA VAL A 73 -6.01 -0.09 8.48
C VAL A 73 -6.95 -1.25 8.21
N ILE A 74 -6.79 -1.87 7.06
CA ILE A 74 -7.46 -3.11 6.65
C ILE A 74 -6.47 -4.25 6.92
N ASP A 75 -6.86 -5.19 7.77
CA ASP A 75 -6.02 -6.32 8.13
C ASP A 75 -6.65 -7.67 7.80
N GLY A 76 -5.81 -8.62 7.41
CA GLY A 76 -6.21 -9.97 7.06
C GLY A 76 -5.66 -10.43 5.71
N PRO A 77 -5.95 -11.69 5.32
CA PRO A 77 -5.41 -12.30 4.11
C PRO A 77 -5.86 -11.59 2.82
N ASN A 78 -7.00 -10.89 2.85
CA ASN A 78 -7.58 -10.21 1.70
C ASN A 78 -7.26 -8.71 1.65
N ALA A 79 -6.50 -8.18 2.61
CA ALA A 79 -6.27 -6.74 2.73
C ALA A 79 -5.68 -6.11 1.45
N ALA A 80 -4.76 -6.80 0.78
CA ALA A 80 -4.19 -6.33 -0.48
C ALA A 80 -5.23 -6.31 -1.62
N THR A 81 -6.16 -7.27 -1.64
CA THR A 81 -7.24 -7.35 -2.64
C THR A 81 -8.26 -6.23 -2.42
N GLU A 82 -8.66 -5.99 -1.17
CA GLU A 82 -9.59 -4.91 -0.82
C GLU A 82 -9.01 -3.54 -1.15
N ILE A 83 -7.72 -3.33 -0.91
CA ILE A 83 -7.04 -2.09 -1.25
C ILE A 83 -6.87 -1.90 -2.76
N ALA A 84 -6.65 -2.98 -3.50
CA ALA A 84 -6.53 -2.92 -4.95
C ALA A 84 -7.82 -2.43 -5.64
N ALA A 85 -8.98 -2.66 -5.02
CA ALA A 85 -10.29 -2.22 -5.50
C ALA A 85 -10.60 -0.74 -5.18
N ILE A 86 -9.71 -0.02 -4.49
CA ILE A 86 -9.89 1.42 -4.25
C ILE A 86 -9.77 2.15 -5.58
N THR A 87 -10.79 2.97 -5.90
CA THR A 87 -10.80 3.82 -7.09
C THR A 87 -9.55 4.70 -7.14
N CYS A 88 -8.73 4.52 -8.17
CA CYS A 88 -7.49 5.25 -8.40
C CYS A 88 -7.14 5.25 -9.89
N ASP A 89 -6.09 5.99 -10.28
CA ASP A 89 -5.61 6.00 -11.67
C ASP A 89 -4.69 4.82 -11.98
N VAL A 90 -3.90 4.36 -11.00
CA VAL A 90 -2.90 3.30 -11.19
C VAL A 90 -2.79 2.42 -9.94
N VAL A 91 -2.87 1.11 -10.13
CA VAL A 91 -2.47 0.10 -9.14
C VAL A 91 -1.11 -0.47 -9.54
N LEU A 92 -0.08 -0.24 -8.72
CA LEU A 92 1.21 -0.89 -8.86
C LEU A 92 1.22 -2.17 -8.02
N ASN A 93 1.11 -3.31 -8.67
CA ASN A 93 1.22 -4.60 -7.99
C ASN A 93 2.67 -5.10 -7.93
N GLY A 94 3.31 -4.92 -6.77
CA GLY A 94 4.65 -5.42 -6.45
C GLY A 94 4.66 -6.71 -5.63
N ILE A 95 3.52 -7.40 -5.48
CA ILE A 95 3.42 -8.66 -4.73
C ILE A 95 3.99 -9.80 -5.58
N THR A 96 4.83 -10.64 -4.97
CA THR A 96 5.49 -11.76 -5.65
C THR A 96 4.60 -12.99 -5.78
N GLY A 97 4.78 -13.73 -6.87
CA GLY A 97 4.13 -15.02 -7.11
C GLY A 97 2.62 -14.94 -7.36
N SER A 98 1.93 -16.07 -7.22
CA SER A 98 0.49 -16.19 -7.48
C SER A 98 -0.38 -15.41 -6.49
N ILE A 99 0.16 -15.01 -5.34
CA ILE A 99 -0.52 -14.21 -4.32
C ILE A 99 -0.99 -12.86 -4.91
N GLY A 100 -0.23 -12.30 -5.85
CA GLY A 100 -0.58 -11.04 -6.51
C GLY A 100 -1.76 -11.12 -7.48
N LEU A 101 -2.21 -12.32 -7.89
CA LEU A 101 -3.28 -12.45 -8.89
C LEU A 101 -4.62 -11.90 -8.40
N GLY A 102 -5.02 -12.23 -7.16
CA GLY A 102 -6.27 -11.75 -6.58
C GLY A 102 -6.35 -10.22 -6.57
N PRO A 103 -5.35 -9.51 -6.03
CA PRO A 103 -5.29 -8.04 -6.10
C PRO A 103 -5.26 -7.48 -7.53
N THR A 104 -4.57 -8.12 -8.49
CA THR A 104 -4.59 -7.68 -9.89
C THR A 104 -5.99 -7.74 -10.49
N LEU A 105 -6.76 -8.80 -10.22
CA LEU A 105 -8.12 -8.91 -10.72
C LEU A 105 -9.04 -7.87 -10.09
N ALA A 106 -8.93 -7.66 -8.78
CA ALA A 106 -9.73 -6.65 -8.07
C ALA A 106 -9.43 -5.21 -8.52
N ALA A 107 -8.24 -4.93 -9.04
CA ALA A 107 -7.90 -3.64 -9.62
C ALA A 107 -8.58 -3.37 -10.99
N LEU A 108 -9.19 -4.38 -11.61
CA LEU A 108 -9.80 -4.31 -12.94
C LEU A 108 -11.34 -4.32 -12.90
N GLU A 109 -11.94 -4.47 -11.72
CA GLU A 109 -13.40 -4.45 -11.48
C GLU A 109 -13.89 -3.04 -11.13
#